data_AF-A0A699U9S3-F1
#
_entry.id   AF-A0A699U9S3-F1
#
_cell.length_a   1.000
_cell.length_b   1.000
_cell.length_c   1.000
_cell.angle_alpha   90.00
_cell.angle_beta   90.00
_cell.angle_gamma   90.00
#
_symmetry.space_group_name_H-M   'P 1'
#
loop_
_entity.id
_entity.type
_entity.pdbx_description
1 polymer ?
#
loop_
_entity_poly.entity_id
_entity_poly.type
_entity_poly.pdbx_seq_one_letter_code
_entity_poly.pdbx_strand_id
1 'polypeptide(L)'
;MLYGRKCRASICWDQVGERVIEGPEMIEVTNEKVIVAKEKLKESRTRQKSYADKHRRSIEFQPGDRVFLEEPEAILDRHDRVIKNKTIPFVKILWRNHPEREATWETEESI
;
A
#
# COMPACT_ATOMS: atom_id res chain seq x y z
N MET A 1 -36.07 -10.61 -24.74
CA MET A 1 -35.02 -11.62 -24.99
C MET A 1 -33.85 -10.91 -25.67
N LEU A 2 -32.74 -10.70 -24.97
CA LEU A 2 -31.50 -10.18 -25.54
C LEU A 2 -30.39 -11.22 -25.30
N TYR A 3 -29.71 -11.58 -26.37
CA TYR A 3 -28.86 -12.77 -26.48
C TYR A 3 -27.68 -12.75 -25.51
N GLY A 4 -27.57 -13.81 -24.71
CA GLY A 4 -26.37 -14.15 -23.95
C GLY A 4 -25.21 -14.47 -24.89
N ARG A 5 -24.15 -13.65 -24.85
CA ARG A 5 -22.88 -14.01 -25.45
C ARG A 5 -22.15 -14.97 -24.50
N LYS A 6 -21.96 -16.22 -24.92
CA LYS A 6 -21.03 -17.15 -24.28
C LYS A 6 -19.65 -16.47 -24.21
N CYS A 7 -19.16 -16.23 -22.99
CA CYS A 7 -17.79 -15.80 -22.77
C CYS A 7 -16.86 -16.82 -23.45
N ARG A 8 -16.15 -16.41 -24.51
CA ARG A 8 -14.98 -17.15 -24.99
C ARG A 8 -13.91 -16.97 -23.92
N ALA A 9 -13.80 -17.91 -23.00
CA ALA A 9 -12.61 -18.01 -22.17
C ALA A 9 -11.42 -18.21 -23.12
N SER A 10 -10.45 -17.28 -23.08
CA SER A 10 -9.24 -17.30 -23.91
C SER A 10 -8.21 -18.33 -23.48
N ILE A 11 -8.57 -19.23 -22.58
CA ILE A 11 -7.62 -20.14 -21.95
C ILE A 11 -8.13 -21.57 -22.20
N CYS A 12 -7.83 -22.05 -23.41
CA CYS A 12 -7.80 -23.47 -23.73
C CYS A 12 -6.47 -24.01 -23.19
N TRP A 13 -6.51 -24.77 -22.08
CA TRP A 13 -5.35 -25.51 -21.55
C TRP A 13 -5.24 -26.93 -22.11
N ASP A 14 -6.07 -27.32 -23.08
CA ASP A 14 -6.25 -28.76 -23.39
C ASP A 14 -5.44 -29.25 -24.58
N GLN A 15 -4.22 -28.74 -24.74
CA GLN A 15 -3.23 -29.36 -25.62
C GLN A 15 -1.81 -28.95 -25.21
N VAL A 16 -1.45 -29.21 -23.95
CA VAL A 16 -0.04 -29.44 -23.64
C VAL A 16 0.26 -30.85 -24.12
N GLY A 17 0.48 -30.99 -25.43
CA GLY A 17 1.17 -32.16 -25.96
C GLY A 17 2.46 -32.34 -25.17
N GLU A 18 2.79 -33.59 -24.86
CA GLU A 18 4.01 -33.98 -24.15
C GLU A 18 5.20 -33.31 -24.82
N ARG A 19 5.63 -32.17 -24.25
CA ARG A 19 6.82 -31.48 -24.71
C ARG A 19 7.93 -32.40 -24.28
N VAL A 20 8.49 -33.14 -25.25
CA VAL A 20 9.76 -33.83 -25.07
C VAL A 20 10.67 -32.85 -24.36
N ILE A 21 11.02 -33.18 -23.13
CA ILE A 21 11.75 -32.28 -22.27
C ILE A 21 13.10 -32.11 -22.94
N GLU A 22 13.32 -30.95 -23.57
CA GLU A 22 14.65 -30.49 -23.95
C GLU A 22 15.56 -30.76 -22.75
N GLY A 23 16.67 -31.48 -22.98
CA GLY A 23 17.33 -32.35 -22.01
C GLY A 23 17.64 -31.79 -20.61
N PRO A 24 18.15 -32.64 -19.69
CA PRO A 24 18.32 -32.31 -18.27
C PRO A 24 19.05 -30.99 -18.00
N GLU A 25 20.01 -30.61 -18.84
CA GLU A 25 20.71 -29.31 -18.76
C GLU A 25 19.78 -28.10 -18.88
N MET A 26 18.77 -28.13 -19.76
CA MET A 26 17.83 -27.01 -19.93
C MET A 26 16.94 -26.85 -18.69
N ILE A 27 16.58 -27.97 -18.06
CA ILE A 27 15.80 -27.99 -16.82
C ILE A 27 16.61 -27.34 -15.68
N GLU A 28 17.90 -27.67 -15.57
CA GLU A 28 18.78 -27.08 -14.57
C GLU A 28 18.92 -25.56 -14.76
N VAL A 29 19.21 -25.11 -15.98
CA VAL A 29 19.34 -23.68 -16.33
C VAL A 29 18.04 -22.91 -16.08
N THR A 30 16.89 -23.53 -16.38
CA THR A 30 15.58 -22.89 -16.14
C THR A 30 15.26 -22.80 -14.65
N ASN A 31 15.57 -23.83 -13.86
CA ASN A 31 15.39 -23.81 -12.41
C ASN A 31 16.24 -22.73 -11.72
N GLU A 32 17.50 -22.57 -12.13
CA GLU A 32 18.36 -21.49 -11.64
C GLU A 32 17.75 -20.12 -11.91
N LYS A 33 17.26 -19.89 -13.13
CA LYS A 33 16.59 -18.63 -13.50
C LYS A 33 15.30 -18.41 -12.71
N VAL A 34 14.55 -19.48 -12.42
CA VAL A 34 13.34 -19.42 -11.58
C VAL A 34 13.69 -19.01 -10.15
N ILE A 35 14.78 -19.54 -9.58
CA ILE A 35 15.25 -19.15 -8.24
C ILE A 35 15.60 -17.65 -8.23
N VAL A 36 16.38 -17.18 -9.21
CA VAL A 36 16.74 -15.76 -9.33
C VAL A 36 15.50 -14.87 -9.48
N ALA A 37 14.52 -15.29 -10.29
CA ALA A 37 13.28 -14.54 -10.47
C ALA A 37 12.45 -14.47 -9.16
N LYS A 38 12.38 -15.57 -8.40
CA LYS A 38 11.72 -15.61 -7.10
C LYS A 38 12.38 -14.68 -6.09
N GLU A 39 13.71 -14.67 -6.02
CA GLU A 39 14.44 -13.76 -5.12
C GLU A 39 14.21 -12.29 -5.49
N LYS A 40 14.27 -11.94 -6.79
CA LYS A 40 13.97 -10.58 -7.26
C LYS A 40 12.54 -10.14 -6.92
N LEU A 41 11.56 -11.05 -7.07
CA LEU A 41 10.17 -10.78 -6.70
C LEU A 41 10.00 -10.59 -5.20
N LYS A 42 10.69 -11.40 -4.39
CA LYS A 42 10.70 -11.29 -2.93
C LYS A 42 11.32 -9.96 -2.50
N GLU A 43 12.46 -9.58 -3.08
CA GLU A 43 13.13 -8.30 -2.82
C GLU A 43 12.27 -7.09 -3.21
N SER A 44 11.63 -7.13 -4.38
CA SER A 44 10.69 -6.08 -4.79
C SER A 44 9.51 -5.96 -3.81
N ARG A 45 8.95 -7.10 -3.38
CA ARG A 45 7.86 -7.14 -2.39
C ARG A 45 8.29 -6.61 -1.03
N THR A 46 9.48 -6.97 -0.54
CA THR A 46 9.99 -6.46 0.74
C THR A 46 10.26 -4.96 0.67
N ARG A 47 10.76 -4.44 -0.46
CA ARG A 47 10.91 -2.99 -0.69
C ARG A 47 9.56 -2.27 -0.69
N GLN A 48 8.54 -2.81 -1.35
CA GLN A 48 7.19 -2.22 -1.31
C GLN A 48 6.59 -2.26 0.11
N LYS A 49 6.73 -3.40 0.80
CA LYS A 49 6.28 -3.52 2.19
C LYS A 49 7.00 -2.55 3.12
N SER A 50 8.31 -2.37 2.99
CA SER A 50 9.05 -1.43 3.85
C SER A 50 8.61 0.02 3.62
N TYR A 51 8.30 0.41 2.38
CA TYR A 51 7.72 1.72 2.08
C TYR A 51 6.35 1.90 2.75
N ALA A 52 5.46 0.91 2.62
CA ALA A 52 4.14 0.94 3.24
C ALA A 52 4.19 0.89 4.78
N ASP A 53 5.09 0.10 5.36
CA ASP A 53 5.21 -0.11 6.80
C ASP A 53 5.77 1.12 7.52
N LYS A 54 6.67 1.90 6.88
CA LYS A 54 7.19 3.15 7.45
C LYS A 54 6.09 4.16 7.81
N HIS A 55 4.96 4.12 7.11
CA HIS A 55 3.82 5.00 7.36
C HIS A 55 2.70 4.34 8.20
N ARG A 56 2.88 3.08 8.63
CA ARG A 56 1.87 2.31 9.38
C ARG A 56 2.29 1.88 10.78
N ARG A 57 3.58 1.94 11.12
CA ARG A 57 4.03 1.60 12.48
C ARG A 57 3.61 2.71 13.45
N SER A 58 3.04 2.29 14.58
CA SER A 58 2.91 3.13 15.75
C SER A 58 4.30 3.60 16.20
N ILE A 59 4.41 4.88 16.54
CA ILE A 59 5.63 5.42 17.14
C ILE A 59 5.73 4.83 18.56
N GLU A 60 6.79 4.10 18.83
CA GLU A 60 7.09 3.55 20.15
C GLU A 60 8.15 4.42 20.82
N PHE A 61 7.86 4.90 22.03
CA PHE A 61 8.77 5.76 22.81
C PHE A 61 9.52 4.93 23.86
N GLN A 62 10.80 5.23 24.06
CA GLN A 62 11.64 4.63 25.09
C GLN A 62 11.57 5.45 26.39
N PRO A 63 11.78 4.83 27.56
CA PRO A 63 11.85 5.57 28.82
C PRO A 63 13.06 6.53 28.80
N GLY A 64 12.78 7.84 28.79
CA GLY A 64 13.78 8.91 28.64
C GLY A 64 13.56 9.82 27.43
N ASP A 65 12.70 9.43 26.49
CA ASP A 65 12.31 10.29 25.38
C ASP A 65 11.49 11.49 25.87
N ARG A 66 11.90 12.70 25.50
CA ARG A 66 11.13 13.93 25.75
C ARG A 66 10.09 14.09 24.65
N VAL A 67 8.91 13.51 24.87
CA VAL A 67 7.76 13.68 23.99
C VAL A 67 6.93 14.86 24.47
N PHE A 68 6.66 15.82 23.59
CA PHE A 68 5.69 16.87 23.86
C PHE A 68 4.32 16.38 23.37
N LEU A 69 3.33 16.43 24.25
CA LEU A 69 1.95 16.21 23.86
C LEU A 69 1.42 17.51 23.25
N GLU A 70 1.13 17.47 21.95
CA GLU A 70 0.44 18.56 21.26
C GLU A 70 -1.02 18.57 21.70
N GLU A 71 -1.44 19.63 22.40
CA GLU A 71 -2.82 19.82 22.81
C GLU A 71 -3.52 20.72 21.78
N PRO A 72 -4.61 20.28 21.15
CA PRO A 72 -5.36 21.12 20.22
C PRO A 72 -6.05 22.27 20.98
N GLU A 73 -5.84 23.50 20.54
CA GLU A 73 -6.42 24.71 21.16
C GLU A 73 -7.75 25.11 20.50
N ALA A 74 -7.80 25.13 19.17
CA ALA A 74 -9.01 25.50 18.42
C ALA A 74 -9.03 24.94 16.99
N ILE A 75 -10.24 24.77 16.43
CA ILE A 75 -10.42 24.48 15.00
C ILE A 75 -10.57 25.81 14.26
N LEU A 76 -9.67 26.09 13.33
CA LEU A 76 -9.64 27.33 12.54
C LEU A 76 -10.48 27.23 11.27
N ASP A 77 -10.56 26.05 10.66
CA ASP A 77 -11.22 25.84 9.37
C ASP A 77 -11.63 24.37 9.17
N ARG A 78 -12.57 24.13 8.25
CA ARG A 78 -13.04 22.80 7.85
C ARG A 78 -13.10 22.68 6.33
N HIS A 79 -12.63 21.55 5.81
CA HIS A 79 -12.62 21.29 4.37
C HIS A 79 -12.90 19.81 4.07
N ASP A 80 -13.74 19.55 3.08
CA ASP A 80 -14.07 18.19 2.66
C ASP A 80 -13.25 17.74 1.45
N ARG A 81 -12.58 16.60 1.58
CA ARG A 81 -11.92 15.94 0.45
C ARG A 81 -12.82 14.84 -0.11
N VAL A 82 -13.42 15.10 -1.27
CA VAL A 82 -14.24 14.13 -1.98
C VAL A 82 -13.37 13.20 -2.83
N ILE A 83 -13.48 11.90 -2.59
CA ILE A 83 -12.84 10.81 -3.33
C ILE A 83 -13.95 9.97 -4.00
N LYS A 84 -13.58 9.16 -5.00
CA LYS A 84 -14.51 8.35 -5.81
C LYS A 84 -15.62 7.62 -5.04
N ASN A 85 -15.36 7.17 -3.81
CA ASN A 85 -16.30 6.40 -3.00
C ASN A 85 -16.46 6.90 -1.55
N LYS A 86 -15.86 8.03 -1.18
CA LYS A 86 -15.84 8.54 0.20
C LYS A 86 -15.65 10.04 0.22
N THR A 87 -16.23 10.70 1.22
CA THR A 87 -15.90 12.08 1.59
C THR A 87 -15.14 12.03 2.90
N ILE A 88 -13.97 12.69 2.97
CA ILE A 88 -13.13 12.73 4.16
C ILE A 88 -13.12 14.16 4.69
N PRO A 89 -13.65 14.43 5.90
CA PRO A 89 -13.57 15.74 6.52
C PRO A 89 -12.15 16.00 7.04
N PHE A 90 -11.59 17.13 6.66
CA PHE A 90 -10.33 17.67 7.16
C PHE A 90 -10.62 18.92 7.98
N VAL A 91 -9.92 19.07 9.10
CA VAL A 91 -10.04 20.22 9.98
C VAL A 91 -8.66 20.83 10.22
N LYS A 92 -8.59 22.16 10.21
CA LYS A 92 -7.36 22.89 10.50
C LYS A 92 -7.26 23.14 11.99
N ILE A 93 -6.29 22.53 12.65
CA ILE A 93 -6.10 22.59 14.10
C ILE A 93 -5.03 23.63 14.44
N LEU A 94 -5.37 24.57 15.32
CA LEU A 94 -4.41 25.38 16.04
C LEU A 94 -3.90 24.60 17.26
N TRP A 95 -2.59 24.47 17.39
CA TRP A 95 -1.95 23.78 18.51
C TRP A 95 -1.58 24.75 19.63
N ARG A 96 -1.70 24.29 20.87
CA ARG A 96 -1.39 25.08 22.05
C ARG A 96 0.09 25.51 22.05
N ASN A 97 0.35 26.79 22.30
CA ASN A 97 1.69 27.41 22.24
C ASN A 97 2.29 27.54 20.83
N HIS A 98 1.55 27.23 19.77
CA HIS A 98 1.96 27.46 18.38
C HIS A 98 1.20 28.63 17.75
N PRO A 99 1.84 29.43 16.88
CA PRO A 99 1.15 30.45 16.10
C PRO A 99 0.29 29.82 15.00
N GLU A 100 -0.77 30.50 14.55
CA GLU A 100 -1.69 30.00 13.50
C GLU A 100 -1.02 29.61 12.17
N ARG A 101 0.16 30.14 11.87
CA ARG A 101 0.96 29.76 10.69
C ARG A 101 1.48 28.32 10.76
N GLU A 102 1.59 27.76 11.96
CA GLU A 102 2.05 26.39 12.25
C GLU A 102 0.87 25.41 12.44
N ALA A 103 -0.37 25.86 12.23
CA ALA A 103 -1.56 25.01 12.26
C ALA A 103 -1.52 23.92 11.18
N THR A 104 -1.88 22.69 11.55
CA THR A 104 -1.88 21.52 10.65
C THR A 104 -3.29 21.11 10.25
N TRP A 105 -3.39 20.40 9.13
CA TRP A 105 -4.64 19.79 8.67
C TRP A 105 -4.69 18.34 9.12
N GLU A 106 -5.62 18.02 10.01
CA GLU A 106 -5.84 16.66 10.48
C GLU A 106 -7.21 16.14 10.00
N THR A 107 -7.36 14.82 9.98
CA THR A 107 -8.66 14.19 9.77
C THR A 107 -9.50 14.27 11.04
N GLU A 108 -10.80 14.53 10.91
CA GLU A 108 -11.70 14.64 12.08
C GLU A 108 -11.77 13.34 12.91
N GLU A 109 -11.45 12.19 12.31
CA GLU A 109 -11.35 10.89 13.00
C GLU A 109 -10.16 10.79 13.96
N SER A 110 -9.19 11.71 13.88
CA SER A 110 -7.95 11.70 14.66
C SER A 110 -7.95 12.65 15.87
N ILE A 111 -9.06 13.36 16.09
CA ILE A 111 -9.33 14.22 17.25
C ILE A 111 -10.23 13.47 18.23
#